data_AF-A0AAN4Z3Y7-F1
#
_entry.id   AF-A0AAN4Z3Y7-F1
#
_cell.length_a   1.000
_cell.length_b   1.000
_cell.length_c   1.000
_cell.angle_alpha   90.00
_cell.angle_beta   90.00
_cell.angle_gamma   90.00
#
_symmetry.space_group_name_H-M   'P 1'
#
loop_
_entity.id
_entity.type
_entity.pdbx_description
1 polymer ?
#
loop_
_entity_poly.entity_id
_entity_poly.type
_entity_poly.pdbx_seq_one_letter_code
_entity_poly.pdbx_strand_id
1 'polypeptide(L)'
;DIDRTDDMVKGGKISSWYEEGKTVKDVFGEMAEVLEKAKSLAVTLLLSCDEEVLSAAGYEDDVGQHLKYAIWLKKMQDGFASISNYDFGSEQWDKAENRAEYMMLAVMLEAGQGCLSIEKCVDANGEENLCLRLDREKIDTVGLRAISSFLKMIQGCISTANVADAERILTKFTPDSHQKEWKESVLEKAYSLSIDQPHIVLPNVVEVDGEVSLKEYAATAEGVINSILDRYTGEQLA
;
A
#
# COMPACT_ATOMS: atom_id res chain seq x y z
N ASP A 1 30.42 11.07 1.48
CA ASP A 1 31.39 12.11 1.85
C ASP A 1 30.62 13.14 2.67
N ILE A 2 30.75 13.10 4.00
CA ILE A 2 29.92 13.90 4.91
C ILE A 2 30.10 15.41 4.68
N ASP A 3 31.28 15.83 4.21
CA ASP A 3 31.56 17.24 3.92
C ASP A 3 30.87 17.70 2.64
N ARG A 4 30.52 16.77 1.74
CA ARG A 4 29.84 17.04 0.47
C ARG A 4 28.37 16.63 0.45
N THR A 5 27.83 16.09 1.55
CA THR A 5 26.43 15.66 1.65
C THR A 5 25.66 16.63 2.53
N ASP A 6 24.60 17.20 1.96
CA ASP A 6 23.66 18.05 2.68
C ASP A 6 22.35 17.29 2.95
N ASP A 7 21.68 17.62 4.04
CA ASP A 7 20.39 17.05 4.43
C ASP A 7 19.31 17.49 3.42
N MET A 8 18.72 16.51 2.73
CA MET A 8 17.73 16.76 1.68
C MET A 8 16.36 17.25 2.20
N VAL A 9 16.10 17.15 3.50
CA VAL A 9 14.82 17.52 4.14
C VAL A 9 14.95 18.85 4.86
N LYS A 10 16.00 19.03 5.68
CA LYS A 10 16.21 20.24 6.49
C LYS A 10 17.16 21.25 5.86
N GLY A 11 17.95 20.83 4.88
CA GLY A 11 19.13 21.56 4.45
C GLY A 11 20.25 21.53 5.49
N GLY A 12 21.42 22.05 5.13
CA GLY A 12 22.60 22.02 6.01
C GLY A 12 23.29 20.65 6.02
N LYS A 13 24.24 20.44 6.93
CA LYS A 13 25.06 19.23 6.98
C LYS A 13 24.35 18.09 7.73
N ILE A 14 24.61 16.86 7.28
CA ILE A 14 24.15 15.64 7.95
C ILE A 14 24.72 15.58 9.38
N SER A 15 23.85 15.39 10.37
CA SER A 15 24.23 15.32 11.78
C SER A 15 23.87 13.99 12.46
N SER A 16 23.30 13.03 11.71
CA SER A 16 22.92 11.71 12.21
C SER A 16 23.08 10.65 11.12
N TRP A 17 23.47 9.44 11.52
CA TRP A 17 23.74 8.29 10.65
C TRP A 17 23.64 6.99 11.46
N TYR A 18 23.74 5.87 10.76
CA TYR A 18 23.80 4.55 11.40
C TYR A 18 25.17 4.32 12.02
N GLU A 19 25.18 3.90 13.28
CA GLU A 19 26.39 3.40 13.93
C GLU A 19 26.85 2.06 13.31
N GLU A 20 28.12 1.72 13.54
CA GLU A 20 28.71 0.50 12.98
C GLU A 20 27.88 -0.75 13.33
N GLY A 21 27.56 -1.55 12.30
CA GLY A 21 26.78 -2.77 12.45
C GLY A 21 25.27 -2.58 12.68
N LYS A 22 24.75 -1.34 12.73
CA LYS A 22 23.32 -1.09 12.87
C LYS A 22 22.59 -1.11 11.54
N THR A 23 21.47 -1.83 11.50
CA THR A 23 20.55 -1.87 10.36
C THR A 23 19.37 -0.93 10.53
N VAL A 24 18.57 -0.73 9.47
CA VAL A 24 17.29 0.00 9.54
C VAL A 24 16.38 -0.57 10.63
N LYS A 25 16.29 -1.90 10.73
CA LYS A 25 15.46 -2.57 11.75
C LYS A 25 15.98 -2.32 13.17
N ASP A 26 17.30 -2.30 13.36
CA ASP A 26 17.88 -2.04 14.69
C ASP A 26 17.63 -0.61 15.18
N VAL A 27 17.59 0.37 14.26
CA VAL A 27 17.39 1.79 14.59
C VAL A 27 15.91 2.15 14.73
N PHE A 28 15.06 1.68 13.81
CA PHE A 28 13.66 2.10 13.73
C PHE A 28 12.68 1.12 14.38
N GLY A 29 13.12 -0.08 14.79
CA GLY A 29 12.28 -1.08 15.42
C GLY A 29 11.05 -1.42 14.56
N GLU A 30 9.87 -1.34 15.15
CA GLU A 30 8.58 -1.63 14.49
C GLU A 30 8.25 -0.65 13.34
N MET A 31 8.77 0.59 13.39
CA MET A 31 8.54 1.57 12.33
C MET A 31 9.26 1.20 11.04
N ALA A 32 10.32 0.39 11.10
CA ALA A 32 11.12 0.03 9.93
C ALA A 32 10.26 -0.57 8.81
N GLU A 33 9.32 -1.45 9.17
CA GLU A 33 8.44 -2.10 8.20
C GLU A 33 7.46 -1.11 7.58
N VAL A 34 6.85 -0.23 8.39
CA VAL A 34 5.93 0.81 7.92
C VAL A 34 6.64 1.75 6.95
N LEU A 35 7.84 2.19 7.29
CA LEU A 35 8.64 3.11 6.48
C LEU A 35 9.04 2.49 5.14
N GLU A 36 9.48 1.23 5.13
CA GLU A 36 9.83 0.51 3.91
C GLU A 36 8.60 0.30 3.00
N LYS A 37 7.45 -0.07 3.58
CA LYS A 37 6.19 -0.21 2.84
C LYS A 37 5.73 1.14 2.26
N ALA A 38 5.73 2.20 3.07
CA ALA A 38 5.33 3.54 2.63
C ALA A 38 6.25 4.08 1.53
N LYS A 39 7.56 3.85 1.64
CA LYS A 39 8.54 4.16 0.58
C LYS A 39 8.21 3.41 -0.70
N SER A 40 7.98 2.10 -0.63
CA SER A 40 7.63 1.27 -1.80
C SER A 40 6.35 1.73 -2.49
N LEU A 41 5.30 2.04 -1.71
CA LEU A 41 4.04 2.56 -2.25
C LEU A 41 4.22 3.93 -2.92
N ALA A 42 4.97 4.85 -2.29
CA ALA A 42 5.24 6.16 -2.86
C ALA A 42 6.08 6.09 -4.15
N VAL A 43 7.08 5.21 -4.20
CA VAL A 43 7.86 4.93 -5.42
C VAL A 43 6.96 4.36 -6.52
N THR A 44 6.06 3.44 -6.18
CA THR A 44 5.08 2.87 -7.13
C THR A 44 4.22 3.96 -7.76
N LEU A 45 3.65 4.86 -6.95
CA LEU A 45 2.84 5.98 -7.45
C LEU A 45 3.67 6.94 -8.32
N LEU A 46 4.90 7.25 -7.91
CA LEU A 46 5.80 8.12 -8.67
C LEU A 46 6.17 7.53 -10.04
N LEU A 47 6.61 6.27 -10.08
CA LEU A 47 7.02 5.62 -11.32
C LEU A 47 5.82 5.32 -12.23
N SER A 48 4.61 5.19 -11.69
CA SER A 48 3.39 5.09 -12.52
C SER A 48 3.05 6.37 -13.30
N CYS A 49 3.70 7.49 -12.98
CA CYS A 49 3.61 8.74 -13.74
C CYS A 49 4.70 8.88 -14.81
N ASP A 50 5.66 7.94 -14.89
CA ASP A 50 6.76 7.98 -15.83
C ASP A 50 6.39 7.23 -17.12
N GLU A 51 6.35 7.96 -18.24
CA GLU A 51 5.94 7.40 -19.53
C GLU A 51 6.92 6.36 -20.07
N GLU A 52 8.23 6.50 -19.78
CA GLU A 52 9.24 5.51 -20.20
C GLU A 52 9.06 4.21 -19.43
N VAL A 53 8.74 4.29 -18.13
CA VAL A 53 8.44 3.11 -17.31
C VAL A 53 7.20 2.39 -17.81
N LEU A 54 6.12 3.12 -18.12
CA LEU A 54 4.88 2.53 -18.64
C LEU A 54 5.09 1.90 -20.02
N SER A 55 5.80 2.58 -20.91
CA SER A 55 6.14 2.05 -22.25
C SER A 55 7.02 0.81 -22.15
N ALA A 56 8.02 0.79 -21.26
CA ALA A 56 8.85 -0.38 -21.02
C ALA A 56 8.06 -1.60 -20.50
N ALA A 57 6.93 -1.36 -19.81
CA ALA A 57 5.99 -2.40 -19.37
C ALA A 57 4.95 -2.77 -20.44
N GLY A 58 5.00 -2.17 -21.64
CA GLY A 58 4.10 -2.45 -22.75
C GLY A 58 2.78 -1.66 -22.74
N TYR A 59 2.71 -0.56 -21.97
CA TYR A 59 1.53 0.30 -21.87
C TYR A 59 1.82 1.68 -22.45
N GLU A 60 1.45 1.89 -23.70
CA GLU A 60 1.67 3.15 -24.43
C GLU A 60 0.38 4.01 -24.49
N ASP A 61 0.54 5.29 -24.85
CA ASP A 61 -0.53 6.25 -25.10
C ASP A 61 -1.62 6.27 -24.01
N ASP A 62 -2.89 6.28 -24.43
CA ASP A 62 -4.06 6.32 -23.54
C ASP A 62 -4.14 5.13 -22.59
N VAL A 63 -3.60 3.97 -22.97
CA VAL A 63 -3.61 2.77 -22.11
C VAL A 63 -2.70 3.01 -20.90
N GLY A 64 -1.52 3.60 -21.11
CA GLY A 64 -0.63 4.01 -20.02
C GLY A 64 -1.31 5.02 -19.08
N GLN A 65 -2.00 6.02 -19.64
CA GLN A 65 -2.74 7.02 -18.85
C GLN A 65 -3.91 6.43 -18.06
N HIS A 66 -4.62 5.44 -18.62
CA HIS A 66 -5.65 4.69 -17.90
C HIS A 66 -5.06 3.83 -16.78
N LEU A 67 -3.94 3.15 -17.04
CA LEU A 67 -3.25 2.33 -16.05
C LEU A 67 -2.74 3.20 -14.89
N LYS A 68 -2.10 4.33 -15.17
CA LYS A 68 -1.72 5.34 -14.15
C LYS A 68 -2.90 5.68 -13.26
N TYR A 69 -4.00 6.12 -13.85
CA TYR A 69 -5.19 6.48 -13.06
C TYR A 69 -5.74 5.31 -12.24
N ALA A 70 -5.79 4.10 -12.80
CA ALA A 70 -6.26 2.91 -12.10
C ALA A 70 -5.36 2.56 -10.90
N ILE A 71 -4.03 2.65 -11.06
CA ILE A 71 -3.05 2.44 -9.97
C ILE A 71 -3.31 3.45 -8.85
N TRP A 72 -3.39 4.74 -9.18
CA TRP A 72 -3.60 5.80 -8.19
C TRP A 72 -4.94 5.64 -7.48
N LEU A 73 -6.04 5.45 -8.21
CA LEU A 73 -7.37 5.27 -7.63
C LEU A 73 -7.42 4.04 -6.74
N LYS A 74 -6.84 2.91 -7.17
CA LYS A 74 -6.78 1.68 -6.38
C LYS A 74 -6.00 1.91 -5.08
N LYS A 75 -4.87 2.61 -5.13
CA LYS A 75 -4.09 2.89 -3.91
C LYS A 75 -4.80 3.82 -2.94
N MET A 76 -5.56 4.80 -3.44
CA MET A 76 -6.41 5.62 -2.57
C MET A 76 -7.57 4.81 -1.96
N GLN A 77 -8.16 3.91 -2.75
CA GLN A 77 -9.18 2.98 -2.26
C GLN A 77 -8.63 2.04 -1.19
N ASP A 78 -7.45 1.44 -1.41
CA ASP A 78 -6.76 0.57 -0.45
C ASP A 78 -6.47 1.33 0.85
N GLY A 79 -5.92 2.55 0.75
CA GLY A 79 -5.68 3.41 1.91
C GLY A 79 -6.96 3.76 2.67
N PHE A 80 -8.08 4.00 1.98
CA PHE A 80 -9.37 4.21 2.63
C PHE A 80 -9.88 2.95 3.32
N ALA A 81 -9.82 1.79 2.65
CA ALA A 81 -10.25 0.52 3.22
C ALA A 81 -9.39 0.09 4.42
N SER A 82 -8.10 0.43 4.41
CA SER A 82 -7.14 0.06 5.45
C SER A 82 -7.53 0.60 6.83
N ILE A 83 -8.31 1.69 6.91
CA ILE A 83 -8.79 2.30 8.18
C ILE A 83 -9.57 1.30 9.06
N SER A 84 -10.17 0.27 8.45
CA SER A 84 -10.82 -0.82 9.18
C SER A 84 -9.87 -1.55 10.15
N ASN A 85 -8.58 -1.55 9.86
CA ASN A 85 -7.49 -2.18 10.62
C ASN A 85 -6.80 -1.22 11.61
N TYR A 86 -7.36 -0.03 11.83
CA TYR A 86 -6.90 0.91 12.86
C TYR A 86 -7.82 0.87 14.07
N ASP A 87 -7.27 0.60 15.25
CA ASP A 87 -8.00 0.66 16.51
C ASP A 87 -7.91 2.06 17.12
N PHE A 88 -9.02 2.81 17.08
CA PHE A 88 -9.13 4.14 17.67
C PHE A 88 -9.01 4.15 19.21
N GLY A 89 -9.20 3.00 19.89
CA GLY A 89 -9.06 2.91 21.34
C GLY A 89 -7.61 2.80 21.80
N SER A 90 -6.82 1.94 21.14
CA SER A 90 -5.39 1.74 21.43
C SER A 90 -4.46 2.60 20.57
N GLU A 91 -4.99 3.28 19.55
CA GLU A 91 -4.24 4.02 18.53
C GLU A 91 -3.21 3.17 17.79
N GLN A 92 -3.52 1.88 17.61
CA GLN A 92 -2.64 0.91 16.95
C GLN A 92 -3.19 0.46 15.60
N TRP A 93 -2.26 0.07 14.73
CA TRP A 93 -2.54 -0.55 13.45
C TRP A 93 -2.28 -2.05 13.52
N ASP A 94 -3.16 -2.85 12.94
CA ASP A 94 -3.00 -4.32 12.95
C ASP A 94 -1.78 -4.78 12.13
N LYS A 95 -1.45 -4.07 11.05
CA LYS A 95 -0.33 -4.38 10.15
C LYS A 95 0.34 -3.12 9.64
N ALA A 96 1.66 -3.20 9.44
CA ALA A 96 2.46 -2.11 8.90
C ALA A 96 2.02 -1.67 7.49
N GLU A 97 1.56 -2.62 6.67
CA GLU A 97 1.06 -2.36 5.32
C GLU A 97 -0.20 -1.48 5.33
N ASN A 98 -1.19 -1.80 6.17
CA ASN A 98 -2.42 -1.01 6.31
C ASN A 98 -2.10 0.44 6.72
N ARG A 99 -1.16 0.61 7.66
CA ARG A 99 -0.69 1.93 8.07
C ARG A 99 -0.07 2.68 6.89
N ALA A 100 0.82 2.05 6.14
CA ALA A 100 1.48 2.66 4.99
C ALA A 100 0.49 3.03 3.87
N GLU A 101 -0.52 2.19 3.61
CA GLU A 101 -1.60 2.49 2.65
C GLU A 101 -2.42 3.71 3.09
N TYR A 102 -2.81 3.77 4.36
CA TYR A 102 -3.51 4.92 4.91
C TYR A 102 -2.66 6.20 4.81
N MET A 103 -1.36 6.13 5.06
CA MET A 103 -0.47 7.29 4.91
C MET A 103 -0.51 7.86 3.48
N MET A 104 -0.64 7.03 2.44
CA MET A 104 -0.78 7.52 1.06
C MET A 104 -2.08 8.32 0.87
N LEU A 105 -3.19 7.79 1.41
CA LEU A 105 -4.47 8.48 1.42
C LEU A 105 -4.37 9.83 2.16
N ALA A 106 -3.81 9.81 3.37
CA ALA A 106 -3.69 11.00 4.21
C ALA A 106 -2.83 12.10 3.58
N VAL A 107 -1.71 11.73 2.94
CA VAL A 107 -0.87 12.67 2.16
C VAL A 107 -1.66 13.30 1.02
N MET A 108 -2.46 12.51 0.30
CA MET A 108 -3.27 13.00 -0.82
C MET A 108 -4.43 13.90 -0.38
N LEU A 109 -5.05 13.59 0.76
CA LEU A 109 -6.07 14.47 1.36
C LEU A 109 -5.44 15.78 1.85
N GLU A 110 -4.26 15.74 2.48
CA GLU A 110 -3.54 16.93 2.95
C GLU A 110 -3.08 17.82 1.78
N ALA A 111 -2.72 17.23 0.64
CA ALA A 111 -2.33 17.97 -0.57
C ALA A 111 -3.43 18.94 -1.07
N GLY A 112 -4.69 18.61 -0.79
CA GLY A 112 -5.85 19.44 -1.07
C GLY A 112 -6.03 19.72 -2.57
N GLN A 113 -6.44 20.95 -2.89
CA GLN A 113 -6.65 21.44 -4.27
C GLN A 113 -7.68 20.61 -5.07
N GLY A 114 -8.52 19.84 -4.39
CA GLY A 114 -9.50 18.93 -5.00
C GLY A 114 -8.86 17.82 -5.82
N CYS A 115 -7.62 17.41 -5.51
CA CYS A 115 -7.01 16.25 -6.15
C CYS A 115 -7.66 14.95 -5.69
N LEU A 116 -7.97 14.86 -4.38
CA LEU A 116 -8.67 13.74 -3.77
C LEU A 116 -9.72 14.28 -2.80
N SER A 117 -10.93 13.73 -2.84
CA SER A 117 -11.96 13.98 -1.81
C SER A 117 -12.68 12.70 -1.42
N ILE A 118 -13.19 12.69 -0.19
CA ILE A 118 -14.11 11.67 0.32
C ILE A 118 -15.36 12.40 0.80
N GLU A 119 -16.48 12.10 0.17
CA GLU A 119 -17.74 12.82 0.38
C GLU A 119 -18.88 11.83 0.60
N LYS A 120 -19.90 12.23 1.38
CA LYS A 120 -21.13 11.46 1.47
C LYS A 120 -21.81 11.42 0.10
N CYS A 121 -22.27 10.24 -0.29
CA CYS A 121 -23.05 10.02 -1.49
C CYS A 121 -24.24 9.11 -1.20
N VAL A 122 -25.11 8.97 -2.19
CA VAL A 122 -26.18 7.99 -2.19
C VAL A 122 -25.89 7.01 -3.31
N ASP A 123 -25.92 5.72 -3.00
CA ASP A 123 -25.64 4.69 -4.00
C ASP A 123 -26.85 4.39 -4.91
N ALA A 124 -26.70 3.44 -5.82
CA ALA A 124 -27.75 3.08 -6.78
C ALA A 124 -29.03 2.52 -6.12
N ASN A 125 -28.94 2.05 -4.87
CA ASN A 125 -30.07 1.52 -4.10
C ASN A 125 -30.74 2.58 -3.22
N GLY A 126 -30.21 3.81 -3.20
CA GLY A 126 -30.74 4.88 -2.35
C GLY A 126 -30.14 4.88 -0.93
N GLU A 127 -29.09 4.11 -0.67
CA GLU A 127 -28.45 4.02 0.65
C GLU A 127 -27.34 5.06 0.79
N GLU A 128 -27.19 5.63 2.00
CA GLU A 128 -26.08 6.53 2.32
C GLU A 128 -24.74 5.79 2.27
N ASN A 129 -23.75 6.41 1.63
CA ASN A 129 -22.43 5.83 1.42
C ASN A 129 -21.35 6.93 1.36
N LEU A 130 -20.10 6.54 1.17
CA LEU A 130 -18.97 7.44 0.95
C LEU A 130 -18.41 7.23 -0.46
N CYS A 131 -18.15 8.34 -1.16
CA CYS A 131 -17.55 8.36 -2.48
C CYS A 131 -16.14 8.93 -2.40
N LEU A 132 -15.15 8.12 -2.76
CA LEU A 132 -13.78 8.57 -2.98
C LEU A 132 -13.64 9.06 -4.43
N ARG A 133 -13.26 10.32 -4.60
CA ARG A 133 -13.10 10.98 -5.91
C ARG A 133 -11.66 11.39 -6.12
N LEU A 134 -11.02 10.83 -7.15
CA LEU A 134 -9.68 11.21 -7.60
C LEU A 134 -9.79 12.00 -8.90
N ASP A 135 -9.25 13.21 -8.93
CA ASP A 135 -9.21 14.06 -10.11
C ASP A 135 -8.02 13.67 -11.00
N ARG A 136 -8.31 13.11 -12.18
CA ARG A 136 -7.32 12.62 -13.14
C ARG A 136 -6.34 13.72 -13.57
N GLU A 137 -6.82 14.94 -13.76
CA GLU A 137 -6.01 16.05 -14.29
C GLU A 137 -5.03 16.60 -13.25
N LYS A 138 -5.25 16.28 -11.96
CA LYS A 138 -4.42 16.75 -10.84
C LYS A 138 -3.42 15.72 -10.33
N ILE A 139 -3.41 14.51 -10.88
CA ILE A 139 -2.42 13.49 -10.49
C ILE A 139 -1.01 14.02 -10.72
N ASP A 140 -0.69 14.51 -11.91
CA ASP A 140 0.70 14.90 -12.24
C ASP A 140 1.09 16.26 -11.61
N THR A 141 0.12 17.12 -11.29
CA THR A 141 0.39 18.48 -10.81
C THR A 141 0.31 18.64 -9.29
N VAL A 142 -0.63 17.95 -8.64
CA VAL A 142 -0.86 18.00 -7.18
C VAL A 142 -0.42 16.70 -6.52
N GLY A 143 -0.96 15.57 -6.97
CA GLY A 143 -0.73 14.27 -6.33
C GLY A 143 0.74 13.85 -6.35
N LEU A 144 1.35 13.87 -7.54
CA LEU A 144 2.76 13.52 -7.75
C LEU A 144 3.68 14.41 -6.92
N ARG A 145 3.39 15.71 -6.82
CA ARG A 145 4.17 16.63 -5.98
C ARG A 145 4.07 16.29 -4.50
N ALA A 146 2.87 15.97 -4.01
CA ALA A 146 2.63 15.61 -2.62
C ALA A 146 3.34 14.29 -2.26
N ILE A 147 3.13 13.25 -3.06
CA ILE A 147 3.78 11.95 -2.88
C ILE A 147 5.30 12.06 -3.01
N SER A 148 5.82 12.83 -3.97
CA SER A 148 7.27 13.06 -4.10
C SER A 148 7.86 13.77 -2.88
N SER A 149 7.14 14.74 -2.31
CA SER A 149 7.58 15.45 -1.11
C SER A 149 7.58 14.54 0.10
N PHE A 150 6.53 13.73 0.26
CA PHE A 150 6.45 12.71 1.29
C PHE A 150 7.56 11.65 1.18
N LEU A 151 7.83 11.14 -0.03
CA LEU A 151 8.90 10.19 -0.29
C LEU A 151 10.27 10.78 0.08
N LYS A 152 10.53 12.04 -0.28
CA LYS A 152 11.76 12.76 0.10
C LYS A 152 11.92 12.82 1.63
N MET A 153 10.83 13.12 2.35
CA MET A 153 10.86 13.15 3.82
C MET A 153 11.20 11.78 4.41
N ILE A 154 10.50 10.72 3.98
CA ILE A 154 10.76 9.35 4.47
C ILE A 154 12.19 8.91 4.14
N GLN A 155 12.62 9.07 2.88
CA GLN A 155 13.95 8.65 2.46
C GLN A 155 15.04 9.42 3.20
N GLY A 156 14.84 10.71 3.46
CA GLY A 156 15.73 11.51 4.31
C GLY A 156 15.86 10.91 5.70
N CYS A 157 14.74 10.69 6.38
CA CYS A 157 14.74 10.11 7.74
C CYS A 157 15.45 8.76 7.80
N ILE A 158 15.15 7.85 6.87
CA ILE A 158 15.79 6.53 6.79
C ILE A 158 17.30 6.71 6.58
N SER A 159 17.72 7.48 5.56
CA SER A 159 19.13 7.61 5.20
C SER A 159 20.00 8.21 6.31
N THR A 160 19.42 9.06 7.15
CA THR A 160 20.12 9.73 8.26
C THR A 160 19.83 9.12 9.63
N ALA A 161 19.24 7.92 9.71
CA ALA A 161 18.88 7.27 10.98
C ALA A 161 18.08 8.17 11.95
N ASN A 162 17.21 9.04 11.41
CA ASN A 162 16.50 10.05 12.18
C ASN A 162 15.13 9.54 12.64
N VAL A 163 15.14 8.87 13.79
CA VAL A 163 13.96 8.25 14.43
C VAL A 163 12.90 9.29 14.81
N ALA A 164 13.32 10.42 15.40
CA ALA A 164 12.39 11.44 15.89
C ALA A 164 11.53 12.08 14.79
N ASP A 165 12.10 12.30 13.60
CA ASP A 165 11.32 12.81 12.47
C ASP A 165 10.45 11.73 11.83
N ALA A 166 10.91 10.48 11.79
CA ALA A 166 10.08 9.36 11.33
C ALA A 166 8.85 9.18 12.22
N GLU A 167 9.01 9.22 13.55
CA GLU A 167 7.89 9.19 14.51
C GLU A 167 6.91 10.33 14.23
N ARG A 168 7.40 11.56 14.02
CA ARG A 168 6.53 12.71 13.73
C ARG A 168 5.73 12.54 12.45
N ILE A 169 6.34 12.00 11.39
CA ILE A 169 5.65 11.69 10.13
C ILE A 169 4.56 10.64 10.37
N LEU A 170 4.90 9.58 11.09
CA LEU A 170 3.99 8.47 11.40
C LEU A 170 2.81 8.90 12.27
N THR A 171 3.02 9.78 13.24
CA THR A 171 1.95 10.37 14.07
C THR A 171 1.09 11.32 13.25
N LYS A 172 1.70 12.16 12.41
CA LYS A 172 0.97 13.13 11.56
C LYS A 172 -0.03 12.44 10.65
N PHE A 173 0.35 11.32 10.05
CA PHE A 173 -0.49 10.57 9.10
C PHE A 173 -1.22 9.40 9.79
N THR A 174 -1.92 9.70 10.88
CA THR A 174 -2.78 8.76 11.62
C THR A 174 -4.23 9.26 11.60
N PRO A 175 -5.25 8.38 11.51
CA PRO A 175 -6.64 8.80 11.47
C PRO A 175 -7.07 9.52 12.74
N ASP A 176 -7.86 10.58 12.58
CA ASP A 176 -8.44 11.32 13.69
C ASP A 176 -9.86 10.83 14.04
N SER A 177 -10.41 11.35 15.14
CA SER A 177 -11.73 10.95 15.64
C SER A 177 -12.87 11.19 14.66
N HIS A 178 -12.75 12.16 13.74
CA HIS A 178 -13.79 12.42 12.73
C HIS A 178 -13.85 11.33 11.67
N GLN A 179 -12.77 10.58 11.48
CA GLN A 179 -12.69 9.48 10.52
C GLN A 179 -13.15 8.14 11.10
N LYS A 180 -13.61 8.11 12.36
CA LYS A 180 -14.21 6.91 12.96
C LYS A 180 -15.45 6.44 12.20
N GLU A 181 -16.28 7.38 11.72
CA GLU A 181 -17.46 7.08 10.88
C GLU A 181 -17.06 6.41 9.54
N TRP A 182 -15.86 6.70 9.03
CA TRP A 182 -15.36 6.05 7.81
C TRP A 182 -15.05 4.58 8.06
N LYS A 183 -14.47 4.24 9.22
CA LYS A 183 -14.23 2.85 9.62
C LYS A 183 -15.53 2.06 9.71
N GLU A 184 -16.56 2.63 10.33
CA GLU A 184 -17.88 1.98 10.43
C GLU A 184 -18.48 1.73 9.03
N SER A 185 -18.38 2.73 8.14
CA SER A 185 -18.84 2.62 6.75
C SER A 185 -18.10 1.53 5.97
N VAL A 186 -16.76 1.45 6.12
CA VAL A 186 -15.94 0.43 5.48
C VAL A 186 -16.28 -0.96 6.02
N LEU A 187 -16.43 -1.11 7.35
CA LEU A 187 -16.75 -2.40 7.96
C LEU A 187 -18.12 -2.92 7.56
N GLU A 188 -19.14 -2.05 7.47
CA GLU A 188 -20.47 -2.44 6.99
C GLU A 188 -20.41 -3.01 5.56
N LYS A 189 -19.68 -2.34 4.66
CA LYS A 189 -19.50 -2.80 3.28
C LYS A 189 -18.58 -4.01 3.18
N ALA A 190 -17.52 -4.08 3.97
CA ALA A 190 -16.66 -5.26 4.04
C ALA A 190 -17.47 -6.48 4.52
N TYR A 191 -18.33 -6.32 5.53
CA TYR A 191 -19.19 -7.39 6.04
C TYR A 191 -20.25 -7.81 5.02
N SER A 192 -20.82 -6.87 4.25
CA SER A 192 -21.77 -7.20 3.18
C SER A 192 -21.10 -7.89 1.97
N LEU A 193 -19.80 -7.64 1.77
CA LEU A 193 -18.98 -8.26 0.72
C LEU A 193 -18.21 -9.50 1.19
N SER A 194 -18.08 -9.75 2.50
CA SER A 194 -17.22 -10.80 3.10
C SER A 194 -17.78 -12.21 2.98
N ILE A 195 -18.50 -12.51 1.90
CA ILE A 195 -18.98 -13.87 1.63
C ILE A 195 -17.86 -14.75 1.03
N ASP A 196 -16.81 -14.22 0.42
CA ASP A 196 -15.76 -15.07 -0.16
C ASP A 196 -14.36 -14.45 -0.03
N GLN A 197 -13.61 -14.80 1.03
CA GLN A 197 -12.15 -14.78 0.92
C GLN A 197 -11.79 -15.82 -0.16
N PRO A 198 -11.21 -15.42 -1.31
CA PRO A 198 -11.01 -16.35 -2.40
C PRO A 198 -10.00 -17.42 -1.98
N HIS A 199 -10.46 -18.66 -1.84
CA HIS A 199 -9.58 -19.80 -1.71
C HIS A 199 -8.92 -20.07 -3.08
N ILE A 200 -7.60 -19.97 -3.14
CA ILE A 200 -6.84 -20.18 -4.37
C ILE A 200 -6.53 -21.67 -4.49
N VAL A 201 -6.96 -22.26 -5.60
CA VAL A 201 -6.60 -23.63 -5.97
C VAL A 201 -5.24 -23.62 -6.64
N LEU A 202 -4.28 -24.35 -6.07
CA LEU A 202 -2.92 -24.43 -6.58
C LEU A 202 -2.74 -25.71 -7.41
N PRO A 203 -2.12 -25.65 -8.60
CA PRO A 203 -1.81 -26.86 -9.37
C PRO A 203 -0.71 -27.68 -8.69
N ASN A 204 -0.52 -28.92 -9.15
CA ASN A 204 0.64 -29.75 -8.80
C ASN A 204 1.47 -30.04 -10.05
N VAL A 205 2.74 -30.37 -9.84
CA VAL A 205 3.64 -30.84 -10.90
C VAL A 205 3.81 -32.34 -10.72
N VAL A 206 3.51 -33.10 -11.78
CA VAL A 206 3.56 -34.58 -11.76
C VAL A 206 4.42 -35.08 -12.91
N GLU A 207 5.09 -36.22 -12.72
CA GLU A 207 5.79 -36.91 -13.79
C GLU A 207 4.86 -37.98 -14.38
N VAL A 208 4.64 -37.93 -15.70
CA VAL A 208 3.84 -38.90 -16.45
C VAL A 208 4.68 -39.36 -17.64
N ASP A 209 4.98 -40.66 -17.71
CA ASP A 209 5.76 -41.25 -18.80
C ASP A 209 7.14 -40.61 -19.04
N GLY A 210 7.78 -40.12 -17.97
CA GLY A 210 9.08 -39.43 -18.03
C GLY A 210 8.99 -37.95 -18.43
N GLU A 211 7.79 -37.42 -18.63
CA GLU A 211 7.55 -36.00 -18.89
C GLU A 211 6.93 -35.29 -17.69
N VAL A 212 7.39 -34.07 -17.42
CA VAL A 212 6.85 -33.22 -16.36
C VAL A 212 5.57 -32.53 -16.86
N SER A 213 4.45 -32.79 -16.20
CA SER A 213 3.12 -32.27 -16.53
C SER A 213 2.54 -31.43 -15.39
N LEU A 214 1.80 -30.38 -15.74
CA LEU A 214 1.02 -29.59 -14.79
C LEU A 214 -0.36 -30.23 -14.58
N LYS A 215 -0.67 -30.59 -13.34
CA LYS A 215 -1.99 -31.08 -12.93
C LYS A 215 -2.79 -29.93 -12.32
N GLU A 216 -3.82 -29.51 -13.03
CA GLU A 216 -4.75 -28.47 -12.61
C GLU A 216 -5.98 -29.06 -11.89
N TYR A 217 -6.63 -28.24 -11.06
CA TYR A 217 -7.83 -28.61 -10.33
C TYR A 217 -8.89 -27.53 -10.51
N ALA A 218 -10.17 -27.90 -10.43
CA ALA A 218 -11.27 -26.95 -10.56
C ALA A 218 -11.25 -25.90 -9.43
N ALA A 219 -11.70 -24.68 -9.71
CA ALA A 219 -11.84 -23.59 -8.73
C ALA A 219 -13.03 -23.82 -7.78
N THR A 220 -13.00 -24.91 -7.02
CA THR A 220 -14.04 -25.33 -6.07
C THR A 220 -13.39 -25.74 -4.74
N ALA A 221 -14.17 -25.81 -3.66
CA ALA A 221 -13.70 -26.33 -2.38
C ALA A 221 -13.09 -27.75 -2.51
N GLU A 222 -13.71 -28.61 -3.32
CA GLU A 222 -13.18 -29.94 -3.64
C GLU A 222 -11.85 -29.87 -4.39
N GLY A 223 -11.70 -28.93 -5.34
CA GLY A 223 -10.45 -28.72 -6.05
C GLY A 223 -9.31 -28.28 -5.13
N VAL A 224 -9.58 -27.42 -4.14
CA VAL A 224 -8.61 -27.09 -3.08
C VAL A 224 -8.16 -28.35 -2.36
N ILE A 225 -9.10 -29.15 -1.86
CA ILE A 225 -8.82 -30.38 -1.10
C ILE A 225 -7.99 -31.36 -1.93
N ASN A 226 -8.44 -31.66 -3.15
CA ASN A 226 -7.76 -32.59 -4.05
C ASN A 226 -6.35 -32.11 -4.40
N SER A 227 -6.16 -30.80 -4.58
CA SER A 227 -4.83 -30.24 -4.84
C SER A 227 -3.84 -30.49 -3.71
N ILE A 228 -4.30 -30.49 -2.46
CA ILE A 228 -3.47 -30.72 -1.28
C ILE A 228 -3.23 -32.21 -1.09
N LEU A 229 -4.26 -33.05 -1.23
CA LEU A 229 -4.15 -34.51 -1.12
C LEU A 229 -3.14 -35.08 -2.11
N ASP A 230 -3.14 -34.57 -3.35
CA ASP A 230 -2.22 -35.01 -4.38
C ASP A 230 -0.82 -34.38 -4.27
N ARG A 231 -0.62 -33.38 -3.39
CA ARG A 231 0.65 -32.66 -3.25
C ARG A 231 1.63 -33.37 -2.33
N TYR A 232 1.12 -34.04 -1.30
CA TYR A 232 1.93 -34.71 -0.29
C TYR A 232 1.56 -36.19 -0.26
N THR A 233 2.56 -37.06 -0.31
CA THR A 233 2.31 -38.49 -0.06
C THR A 233 2.06 -38.71 1.44
N GLY A 234 1.36 -39.78 1.80
CA GLY A 234 1.00 -40.06 3.20
C GLY A 234 2.19 -40.13 4.19
N GLU A 235 3.42 -40.36 3.70
CA GLU A 235 4.65 -40.32 4.51
C GLU A 235 5.10 -38.89 4.88
N GLN A 236 4.67 -37.87 4.13
CA GLN A 236 5.02 -36.46 4.35
C GLN A 236 3.99 -35.71 5.21
N LEU A 237 2.84 -36.34 5.50
CA LEU A 237 1.74 -35.78 6.29
C LEU A 237 1.70 -36.30 7.74
N ALA A 238 2.63 -37.18 8.12
CA ALA A 238 2.78 -37.72 9.48
C ALA A 238 3.86 -36.98 10.27
#